data_AF-A0A956U9F1-F1
#
_entry.id   AF-A0A956U9F1-F1
#
_cell.length_a   1.000
_cell.length_b   1.000
_cell.length_c   1.000
_cell.angle_alpha   90.00
_cell.angle_beta   90.00
_cell.angle_gamma   90.00
#
_symmetry.space_group_name_H-M   'P 1'
#
loop_
_entity.id
_entity.type
_entity.pdbx_description
1 polymer ?
#
loop_
_entity_poly.entity_id
_entity_poly.type
_entity_poly.pdbx_seq_one_letter_code
_entity_poly.pdbx_strand_id
1 'polypeptide(L)'
;MESFKKALSAIDSESGKDLQKEKIYTRYSLARALESAGKYEKALDEATAALASARVELKDNPDIIRRLIALRTELYLSHITDKLEPETPQEKTDNPEQFSADSASPEKPLVGGVS
;
A
#
# COMPACT_ATOMS: atom_id res chain seq x y z
N MET A 1 14.35 2.00 14.99
CA MET A 1 14.95 2.62 13.78
C MET A 1 16.32 3.19 14.05
N GLU A 2 16.49 4.09 15.02
CA GLU A 2 17.79 4.69 15.42
C GLU A 2 18.95 3.68 15.47
N SER A 3 18.77 2.55 16.18
CA SER A 3 19.79 1.50 16.34
C SER A 3 20.28 0.92 15.01
N PHE A 4 19.39 0.73 14.03
CA PHE A 4 19.75 0.21 12.71
C PHE A 4 20.54 1.26 11.89
N LYS A 5 20.16 2.53 11.95
CA LYS A 5 20.92 3.62 11.30
C LYS A 5 22.31 3.76 11.89
N LYS A 6 22.44 3.63 13.22
CA LYS A 6 23.74 3.66 13.92
C LYS A 6 24.61 2.46 13.52
N ALA A 7 24.03 1.26 13.40
CA ALA A 7 24.75 0.09 12.90
C ALA A 7 25.25 0.29 11.45
N LEU A 8 24.40 0.83 10.55
CA LEU A 8 24.82 1.14 9.18
C LEU A 8 25.95 2.16 9.14
N SER A 9 25.91 3.22 9.95
CA SER A 9 27.00 4.21 10.03
C SER A 9 28.31 3.63 10.56
N ALA A 10 28.26 2.67 11.49
CA ALA A 10 29.44 1.96 11.96
C ALA A 10 30.03 1.07 10.85
N ILE A 11 29.17 0.31 10.17
CA ILE A 11 29.56 -0.58 9.05
C ILE A 11 30.07 0.22 7.83
N ASP A 12 29.58 1.44 7.59
CA ASP A 12 30.11 2.34 6.55
C ASP A 12 31.52 2.89 6.90
N SER A 13 31.96 2.78 8.15
CA SER A 13 33.27 3.26 8.61
C SER A 13 34.40 2.21 8.51
N GLU A 14 34.07 0.95 8.24
CA GLU A 14 35.00 -0.19 8.20
C GLU A 14 34.85 -1.01 6.90
N SER A 15 35.97 -1.55 6.39
CA SER A 15 36.00 -2.27 5.12
C SER A 15 36.38 -3.73 5.29
N GLY A 16 35.38 -4.63 5.15
CA GLY A 16 35.57 -6.08 5.19
C GLY A 16 34.42 -6.84 4.54
N LYS A 17 34.70 -7.98 3.89
CA LYS A 17 33.68 -8.77 3.16
C LYS A 17 32.58 -9.32 4.05
N ASP A 18 32.89 -9.68 5.30
CA ASP A 18 31.88 -10.15 6.24
C ASP A 18 31.05 -8.99 6.81
N LEU A 19 31.63 -7.80 6.93
CA LEU A 19 30.88 -6.57 7.22
C LEU A 19 29.84 -6.25 6.13
N GLN A 20 30.12 -6.55 4.86
CA GLN A 20 29.14 -6.35 3.77
C GLN A 20 27.93 -7.28 3.91
N LYS A 21 28.11 -8.53 4.41
CA LYS A 21 26.98 -9.42 4.73
C LYS A 21 26.12 -8.79 5.82
N GLU A 22 26.74 -8.36 6.91
CA GLU A 22 26.05 -7.74 8.03
C GLU A 22 25.32 -6.44 7.62
N LYS A 23 25.92 -5.64 6.74
CA LYS A 23 25.30 -4.47 6.10
C LYS A 23 24.00 -4.82 5.40
N ILE A 24 24.02 -5.86 4.57
CA ILE A 24 22.87 -6.31 3.77
C ILE A 24 21.74 -6.81 4.68
N TYR A 25 22.06 -7.62 5.71
CA TYR A 25 21.07 -8.07 6.69
C TYR A 25 20.52 -6.92 7.55
N THR A 26 21.36 -5.94 7.90
CA THR A 26 20.96 -4.74 8.65
C THR A 26 20.00 -3.88 7.83
N ARG A 27 20.28 -3.65 6.54
CA ARG A 27 19.36 -2.94 5.62
C ARG A 27 18.07 -3.70 5.37
N TYR A 28 18.11 -5.03 5.18
CA TYR A 28 16.91 -5.87 5.07
C TYR A 28 16.02 -5.74 6.31
N SER A 29 16.62 -5.80 7.51
CA SER A 29 15.90 -5.66 8.78
C SER A 29 15.33 -4.25 8.98
N LEU A 30 16.06 -3.21 8.55
CA LEU A 30 15.56 -1.84 8.55
C LEU A 30 14.39 -1.66 7.57
N ALA A 31 14.46 -2.24 6.37
CA ALA A 31 13.36 -2.20 5.40
C ALA A 31 12.08 -2.86 5.97
N ARG A 32 12.19 -4.04 6.60
CA ARG A 32 11.07 -4.68 7.33
C ARG A 32 10.51 -3.82 8.48
N ALA A 33 11.38 -3.12 9.21
CA ALA A 33 10.95 -2.23 10.29
C ALA A 33 10.27 -0.94 9.75
N LEU A 34 10.64 -0.48 8.55
CA LEU A 34 10.02 0.65 7.85
C LEU A 34 8.67 0.26 7.26
N GLU A 35 8.56 -0.95 6.68
CA GLU A 35 7.32 -1.59 6.24
C GLU A 35 6.29 -1.66 7.38
N SER A 36 6.66 -2.25 8.52
CA SER A 36 5.79 -2.36 9.69
C SER A 36 5.37 -1.01 10.31
N ALA A 37 6.03 0.08 9.90
CA ALA A 37 5.73 1.45 10.32
C ALA A 37 5.01 2.26 9.23
N GLY A 38 4.53 1.62 8.16
CA GLY A 38 3.83 2.25 7.02
C GLY A 38 4.72 3.12 6.13
N LYS A 39 6.05 3.09 6.28
CA LYS A 39 7.00 3.98 5.57
C LYS A 39 7.49 3.33 4.29
N TYR A 40 6.55 2.96 3.41
CA TYR A 40 6.80 2.11 2.24
C TYR A 40 7.89 2.64 1.30
N GLU A 41 7.93 3.94 1.00
CA GLU A 41 8.98 4.56 0.17
C GLU A 41 10.38 4.32 0.76
N LYS A 42 10.56 4.62 2.05
CA LYS A 42 11.86 4.46 2.74
C LYS A 42 12.25 3.00 2.90
N ALA A 43 11.27 2.11 3.04
CA ALA A 43 11.51 0.67 3.03
C ALA A 43 12.00 0.19 1.65
N LEU A 44 11.41 0.72 0.57
CA LEU A 44 11.74 0.39 -0.81
C LEU A 44 13.18 0.84 -1.16
N ASP A 45 13.59 2.02 -0.70
CA ASP A 45 14.96 2.53 -0.85
C ASP A 45 15.98 1.59 -0.19
N GLU A 46 15.77 1.22 1.07
CA GLU A 46 16.67 0.35 1.82
C GLU A 46 16.72 -1.08 1.23
N ALA A 47 15.58 -1.63 0.81
CA ALA A 47 15.52 -2.92 0.13
C ALA A 47 16.25 -2.88 -1.23
N THR A 48 16.17 -1.77 -1.96
CA THR A 48 16.86 -1.57 -3.24
C THR A 48 18.37 -1.44 -3.07
N ALA A 49 18.82 -0.65 -2.08
CA ALA A 49 20.24 -0.52 -1.74
C ALA A 49 20.86 -1.85 -1.27
N ALA A 50 20.13 -2.61 -0.45
CA ALA A 50 20.54 -3.95 -0.02
C ALA A 50 20.62 -4.93 -1.20
N LEU A 51 19.65 -4.91 -2.13
CA LEU A 51 19.66 -5.77 -3.32
C LEU A 51 20.83 -5.46 -4.26
N ALA A 52 21.18 -4.18 -4.44
CA ALA A 52 22.34 -3.77 -5.22
C ALA A 52 23.64 -4.32 -4.63
N SER A 53 23.83 -4.16 -3.32
CA SER A 53 25.01 -4.67 -2.60
C SER A 53 25.08 -6.21 -2.63
N ALA A 54 23.95 -6.89 -2.41
CA ALA A 54 23.88 -8.36 -2.39
C ALA A 54 24.22 -9.00 -3.75
N ARG A 55 23.85 -8.36 -4.87
CA ARG A 55 24.20 -8.85 -6.21
C ARG A 55 25.69 -8.80 -6.53
N VAL A 56 26.45 -7.90 -5.87
CA VAL A 56 27.90 -7.75 -6.05
C VAL A 56 28.66 -8.66 -5.08
N GLU A 57 28.37 -8.55 -3.79
CA GLU A 57 29.16 -9.20 -2.73
C GLU A 57 28.71 -10.62 -2.38
N LEU A 58 27.44 -10.96 -2.65
CA LEU A 58 26.81 -12.23 -2.23
C LEU A 58 26.18 -13.00 -3.38
N LYS A 59 26.83 -12.98 -4.55
CA LYS A 59 26.42 -13.74 -5.75
C LYS A 59 26.20 -15.23 -5.47
N ASP A 60 26.98 -15.81 -4.56
CA ASP A 60 26.91 -17.22 -4.17
C ASP A 60 25.87 -17.50 -3.06
N ASN A 61 25.16 -16.49 -2.58
CA ASN A 61 24.06 -16.63 -1.61
C ASN A 61 22.73 -16.19 -2.27
N PRO A 62 22.08 -17.07 -3.06
CA PRO A 62 20.86 -16.72 -3.79
C PRO A 62 19.66 -16.45 -2.86
N ASP A 63 19.66 -16.98 -1.64
CA ASP A 63 18.53 -16.88 -0.72
C ASP A 63 18.31 -15.45 -0.21
N ILE A 64 19.38 -14.73 0.16
CA ILE A 64 19.25 -13.32 0.58
C ILE A 64 18.81 -12.43 -0.59
N ILE A 65 19.32 -12.69 -1.80
CA ILE A 65 18.91 -11.99 -3.03
C ILE A 65 17.42 -12.24 -3.31
N ARG A 66 16.94 -13.48 -3.17
CA ARG A 66 15.52 -13.85 -3.35
C ARG A 66 14.61 -13.15 -2.36
N ARG A 67 14.99 -13.12 -1.07
CA ARG A 67 14.24 -12.41 -0.01
C ARG A 67 14.18 -10.91 -0.25
N LEU A 68 15.26 -10.30 -0.74
CA LEU A 68 15.30 -8.88 -1.10
C LEU A 68 14.44 -8.55 -2.32
N ILE A 69 14.39 -9.43 -3.33
CA ILE A 69 13.49 -9.28 -4.49
C ILE A 69 12.02 -9.38 -4.07
N ALA A 70 11.68 -10.35 -3.20
CA ALA A 70 10.33 -10.52 -2.67
C ALA A 70 9.90 -9.27 -1.88
N LEU A 71 10.68 -8.87 -0.87
CA LEU A 71 10.38 -7.69 -0.05
C LEU A 71 10.24 -6.42 -0.90
N ARG A 72 11.11 -6.20 -1.89
CA ARG A 72 11.00 -5.03 -2.77
C ARG A 72 9.71 -5.05 -3.60
N THR A 73 9.24 -6.23 -3.99
CA THR A 73 7.98 -6.38 -4.75
C THR A 73 6.78 -6.15 -3.84
N GLU A 74 6.77 -6.71 -2.64
CA GLU A 74 5.76 -6.49 -1.61
C GLU A 74 5.60 -4.99 -1.30
N LEU A 75 6.73 -4.31 -1.02
CA LEU A 75 6.75 -2.87 -0.77
C LEU A 75 6.26 -2.01 -1.94
N TYR A 76 6.62 -2.39 -3.17
CA TYR A 76 6.18 -1.67 -4.37
C TYR A 76 4.66 -1.82 -4.57
N LEU A 77 4.12 -3.02 -4.34
CA LEU A 77 2.67 -3.26 -4.40
C LEU A 77 1.95 -2.50 -3.28
N SER A 78 2.40 -2.61 -2.02
CA SER A 78 1.82 -1.90 -0.88
C SER A 78 1.76 -0.39 -1.11
N HIS A 79 2.87 0.20 -1.59
CA HIS A 79 2.96 1.62 -1.91
C HIS A 79 2.00 2.07 -3.03
N ILE A 80 1.70 1.18 -3.98
CA ILE A 80 0.74 1.46 -5.06
C ILE A 80 -0.69 1.28 -4.58
N THR A 81 -1.00 0.25 -3.78
CA THR A 81 -2.35 0.07 -3.20
C THR A 81 -2.74 1.20 -2.25
N ASP A 82 -1.79 1.73 -1.47
CA ASP A 82 -1.97 2.93 -0.62
C ASP A 82 -2.33 4.18 -1.45
N LYS A 83 -1.84 4.25 -2.70
CA LYS A 83 -2.16 5.28 -3.70
C LYS A 83 -3.36 4.94 -4.59
N LEU A 84 -3.96 3.77 -4.41
CA LEU A 84 -5.12 3.25 -5.15
C LEU A 84 -6.27 2.90 -4.20
N GLU A 85 -6.33 3.48 -2.99
CA GLU A 85 -7.61 3.51 -2.27
C GLU A 85 -8.65 4.08 -3.24
N PRO A 86 -9.69 3.32 -3.61
CA PRO A 86 -10.71 3.83 -4.49
C PRO A 86 -11.38 4.96 -3.73
N GLU A 87 -11.45 6.17 -4.31
CA GLU A 87 -12.40 7.16 -3.85
C GLU A 87 -13.79 6.51 -3.98
N THR A 88 -14.29 5.96 -2.87
CA THR A 88 -15.67 5.52 -2.77
C THR A 88 -16.50 6.75 -3.13
N PRO A 89 -17.26 6.75 -4.23
CA PRO A 89 -18.22 7.81 -4.45
C PRO A 89 -19.13 7.75 -3.23
N GLN A 90 -19.08 8.78 -2.38
CA GLN A 90 -20.06 8.97 -1.32
C GLN A 90 -21.40 8.99 -2.06
N GLU A 91 -22.18 7.92 -1.92
CA GLU A 91 -23.47 7.77 -2.57
C GLU A 91 -24.39 8.79 -1.93
N LYS A 92 -24.36 10.00 -2.50
CA LYS A 92 -25.08 11.16 -2.01
C LYS A 92 -26.53 10.94 -2.40
N THR A 93 -27.25 10.22 -1.54
CA THR A 93 -28.69 9.94 -1.66
C THR A 93 -29.53 11.20 -1.40
N ASP A 94 -29.25 12.26 -2.16
CA ASP A 94 -30.13 13.40 -2.39
C ASP A 94 -30.89 13.13 -3.69
N ASN A 95 -31.90 12.25 -3.65
CA ASN A 95 -32.87 12.14 -4.73
C ASN A 95 -34.22 12.72 -4.27
N PRO A 96 -34.65 13.89 -4.79
CA PRO A 96 -35.89 14.52 -4.38
C PRO A 96 -37.07 13.94 -5.16
N GLU A 97 -37.81 13.00 -4.58
CA GLU A 97 -39.12 12.60 -5.12
C GLU A 97 -40.20 13.67 -4.83
N GLN A 98 -40.08 14.81 -5.49
CA GLN A 98 -41.16 15.80 -5.66
C GLN A 98 -41.66 15.80 -7.11
N PHE A 99 -42.26 14.69 -7.55
CA PHE A 99 -43.17 14.68 -8.69
C PHE A 99 -44.34 13.72 -8.46
N SER A 100 -45.47 14.27 -8.02
CA SER A 100 -46.80 13.70 -8.26
C SER A 100 -47.76 14.85 -8.48
N ALA A 101 -48.43 14.82 -9.63
CA ALA A 101 -49.06 16.00 -10.20
C ALA A 101 -50.36 16.40 -9.48
N ASP A 102 -50.55 17.71 -9.32
CA ASP A 102 -51.88 18.28 -9.14
C ASP A 102 -52.67 18.10 -10.44
N SER A 103 -53.81 17.40 -10.38
CA SER A 103 -54.73 17.21 -11.50
C SER A 103 -56.12 16.79 -11.02
N ALA A 104 -56.90 17.81 -10.62
CA ALA A 104 -58.36 17.92 -10.73
C ALA A 104 -59.27 16.67 -10.59
N SER A 105 -60.12 16.67 -9.56
CA SER A 105 -61.46 16.06 -9.64
C SER A 105 -62.29 16.72 -10.75
N PRO A 106 -63.13 15.96 -11.46
CA PRO A 106 -64.58 15.96 -11.14
C PRO A 106 -65.24 14.56 -11.40
N GLU A 107 -66.56 14.31 -11.31
CA GLU A 107 -67.75 15.12 -10.94
C GLU A 107 -68.49 14.47 -9.72
N LYS A 108 -69.79 14.16 -9.86
CA LYS A 108 -70.66 13.36 -8.97
C LYS A 108 -71.81 12.75 -9.82
N PRO A 109 -72.81 12.03 -9.25
CA PRO A 109 -73.20 10.70 -9.72
C PRO A 109 -74.28 10.66 -10.82
N LEU A 110 -74.47 9.50 -11.46
CA LEU A 110 -75.70 9.14 -12.17
C LEU A 110 -76.21 7.73 -11.78
N VAL A 111 -77.47 7.42 -12.15
CA VAL A 111 -78.34 6.42 -11.50
C VAL A 111 -78.68 5.24 -12.43
N GLY A 112 -78.86 4.04 -11.82
CA GLY A 112 -79.46 2.84 -12.44
C GLY A 112 -78.43 1.77 -12.85
N GLY A 113 -78.69 0.47 -12.74
CA GLY A 113 -79.87 -0.26 -12.24
C GLY A 113 -79.98 -1.65 -12.91
N VAL A 114 -80.53 -2.65 -12.21
CA VAL A 114 -80.77 -4.06 -12.67
C VAL A 114 -79.46 -4.84 -12.93
N SER A 115 -79.29 -6.12 -12.54
CA SER A 115 -80.24 -7.17 -12.12
C SER A 115 -79.80 -7.89 -10.84
#